data_AF-A0A2I2Z7Q5-F1
#
_entry.id   AF-A0A2I2Z7Q5-F1
#
_cell.length_a   1.000
_cell.length_b   1.000
_cell.length_c   1.000
_cell.angle_alpha   90.00
_cell.angle_beta   90.00
_cell.angle_gamma   90.00
#
_symmetry.space_group_name_H-M   'P 1'
#
loop_
_entity.id
_entity.type
_entity.pdbx_description
1 polymer ?
#
loop_
_entity_poly.entity_id
_entity_poly.type
_entity_poly.pdbx_seq_one_letter_code
_entity_poly.pdbx_strand_id
1 'polypeptide(L)'
;MAFWGWRAAAALRLWRRVVERVEAWGGVGPFQACGCRLVLGGRDDVSAGLRGSHGARGEPLDPARPLQRPPRPEVPRAFRRQPRAAAPGFFFSRSPGSGLYSNLQQYDLPYPEAIFELPFFFHNPKPFFTLAKELYPGNYKPNVTHYFLRLLHDKGLLLRLYTQNIDGLERVSGIPASKLVEAHGTFASATCTVCQRPFPGEDIRADVMADRVPRCPVCTGVVKPDIVFFGEPLPQRFLLHVVDFPMADLLLILGTSLEVEPFASLTEAVRSSVPRLLINRDLVGPLAWHPRSRDVAQLGDVVHGVERLVELLGWTEEMRDLVQRETGKVQTAEEDHPRGCPSHCSRLDGPDK
;
A
#
# COMPACT_ATOMS: atom_id res chain seq x y z
N MET A 1 -0.67 4.80 -0.64
CA MET A 1 -0.58 5.95 0.29
C MET A 1 -1.00 7.23 -0.40
N ALA A 2 -1.88 8.02 0.22
CA ALA A 2 -2.26 9.33 -0.29
C ALA A 2 -1.77 10.43 0.66
N PHE A 3 -1.11 11.44 0.09
CA PHE A 3 -0.52 12.59 0.75
C PHE A 3 -1.37 13.82 0.49
N TRP A 4 -1.45 14.71 1.48
CA TRP A 4 -2.33 15.87 1.48
C TRP A 4 -1.51 17.17 1.49
N GLY A 5 -2.02 18.20 0.81
CA GLY A 5 -1.36 19.52 0.77
C GLY A 5 -1.99 20.51 -0.19
N TRP A 6 -2.96 21.30 0.29
CA TRP A 6 -2.84 22.75 0.54
C TRP A 6 -4.21 23.33 0.94
N ARG A 7 -4.44 23.43 2.26
CA ARG A 7 -5.16 24.52 2.97
C ARG A 7 -5.19 24.08 4.44
N ALA A 8 -4.27 24.63 5.25
CA ALA A 8 -4.13 24.28 6.68
C ALA A 8 -5.49 24.28 7.42
N ALA A 9 -6.42 25.17 7.06
CA ALA A 9 -7.75 25.22 7.65
C ALA A 9 -8.67 24.04 7.26
N ALA A 10 -8.57 23.49 6.05
CA ALA A 10 -9.34 22.32 5.63
C ALA A 10 -8.79 21.05 6.28
N ALA A 11 -7.48 20.87 6.28
CA ALA A 11 -6.81 19.76 6.94
C ALA A 11 -6.96 19.81 8.47
N LEU A 12 -6.89 20.98 9.11
CA LEU A 12 -7.16 21.12 10.56
C LEU A 12 -8.62 20.88 10.91
N ARG A 13 -9.58 21.24 10.05
CA ARG A 13 -11.00 20.91 10.26
C ARG A 13 -11.27 19.43 10.06
N LEU A 14 -10.66 18.83 9.04
CA LEU A 14 -10.71 17.40 8.79
C LEU A 14 -10.08 16.63 9.95
N TRP A 15 -8.88 17.02 10.37
CA TRP A 15 -8.14 16.43 11.48
C TRP A 15 -8.83 16.66 12.82
N ARG A 16 -9.40 17.85 13.09
CA ARG A 16 -10.26 18.04 14.27
C ARG A 16 -11.44 17.09 14.24
N ARG A 17 -12.17 16.99 13.12
CA ARG A 17 -13.30 16.06 12.99
C ARG A 17 -12.89 14.60 13.14
N VAL A 18 -11.72 14.23 12.63
CA VAL A 18 -11.17 12.88 12.76
C VAL A 18 -10.71 12.63 14.19
N VAL A 19 -9.87 13.48 14.80
CA VAL A 19 -9.36 13.31 16.17
C VAL A 19 -10.44 13.42 17.24
N GLU A 20 -11.26 14.47 17.23
CA GLU A 20 -12.33 14.68 18.21
C GLU A 20 -13.33 13.50 18.21
N ARG A 21 -13.44 12.76 17.10
CA ARG A 21 -14.31 11.60 16.99
C ARG A 21 -13.57 10.26 17.07
N VAL A 22 -12.31 10.16 16.69
CA VAL A 22 -11.47 8.97 16.84
C VAL A 22 -11.12 8.72 18.31
N GLU A 23 -11.00 9.76 19.14
CA GLU A 23 -10.92 9.58 20.61
C GLU A 23 -12.19 8.90 21.16
N ALA A 24 -13.34 9.06 20.50
CA ALA A 24 -14.56 8.33 20.80
C ALA A 24 -14.65 6.94 20.13
N TRP A 25 -13.64 6.52 19.35
CA TRP A 25 -13.66 5.28 18.56
C TRP A 25 -13.11 4.04 19.26
N GLY A 26 -12.64 4.13 20.50
CA GLY A 26 -11.99 2.99 21.17
C GLY A 26 -10.77 2.45 20.40
N GLY A 27 -10.25 3.24 19.44
CA GLY A 27 -8.96 2.99 18.81
C GLY A 27 -7.88 3.10 19.88
N VAL A 28 -6.78 2.38 19.70
CA VAL A 28 -5.61 2.50 20.57
C VAL A 28 -5.08 3.93 20.40
N GLY A 29 -5.54 4.83 21.26
CA GLY A 29 -4.96 6.17 21.42
C GLY A 29 -3.52 6.07 21.91
N PRO A 30 -2.82 7.19 22.12
CA PRO A 30 -1.44 7.15 22.61
C PRO A 30 -1.42 6.28 23.87
N PHE A 31 -0.63 5.22 23.82
CA PHE A 31 -0.52 4.24 24.90
C PHE A 31 -0.47 4.95 26.25
N GLN A 32 -1.48 4.71 27.10
CA GLN A 32 -1.37 4.88 28.54
C GLN A 32 -0.34 3.88 29.07
N ALA A 33 0.94 4.14 28.81
CA ALA A 33 2.05 3.54 29.50
C ALA A 33 2.41 4.43 30.68
N CYS A 34 1.54 4.47 31.69
CA CYS A 34 1.96 4.82 33.04
C CYS A 34 1.04 4.12 34.04
N GLY A 35 1.36 2.86 34.32
CA GLY A 35 0.91 2.18 35.53
C GLY A 35 1.57 2.82 36.75
N CYS A 36 1.15 4.03 37.11
CA CYS A 36 1.30 4.57 38.46
C CYS A 36 -0.10 4.97 38.92
N ARG A 37 -0.64 4.20 39.87
CA ARG A 37 -1.83 4.54 40.64
C ARG A 37 -1.62 5.94 41.23
N LEU A 38 -2.31 6.95 40.69
CA LEU A 38 -2.47 8.22 41.39
C LEU A 38 -3.46 7.95 42.53
N VAL A 39 -2.92 7.74 43.73
CA VAL A 39 -3.71 7.80 44.96
C VAL A 39 -4.05 9.28 45.18
N LEU A 40 -5.35 9.59 45.19
CA LEU A 40 -5.83 10.90 45.60
C LEU A 40 -5.56 11.07 47.10
N GLY A 41 -4.65 11.99 47.45
CA GLY A 41 -4.41 12.44 48.81
C GLY A 41 -4.42 13.96 48.83
N GLY A 42 -5.37 14.54 49.57
CA GLY A 42 -5.61 15.97 49.69
C GLY A 42 -4.48 16.74 50.38
N ARG A 43 -4.60 18.06 50.27
CA ARG A 43 -3.80 19.10 50.93
C ARG A 43 -3.61 18.82 52.43
N ASP A 44 -2.42 19.10 52.95
CA ASP A 44 -2.20 20.15 53.96
C ASP A 44 -0.70 20.33 54.28
N ASP A 45 -0.33 21.58 54.53
CA ASP A 45 0.95 22.07 55.06
C ASP A 45 1.37 21.35 56.36
N VAL A 46 2.65 20.98 56.52
CA VAL A 46 3.45 21.20 57.75
C VAL A 46 4.95 21.18 57.43
N SER A 47 5.66 22.16 57.99
CA SER A 47 7.10 22.41 58.01
C SER A 47 7.96 21.39 58.79
N ALA A 48 9.28 21.50 58.57
CA ALA A 48 10.41 21.19 59.47
C ALA A 48 11.05 19.78 59.45
N GLY A 49 12.40 19.76 59.46
CA GLY A 49 13.18 18.66 60.04
C GLY A 49 14.51 18.30 59.36
N LEU A 50 15.61 18.86 59.86
CA LEU A 50 17.02 18.50 59.58
C LEU A 50 17.42 17.12 60.15
N ARG A 51 18.49 16.55 59.54
CA ARG A 51 19.46 15.47 59.95
C ARG A 51 19.44 14.29 58.96
N GLY A 52 20.52 13.77 58.37
CA GLY A 52 21.95 13.76 58.69
C GLY A 52 22.39 12.37 59.16
N SER A 53 23.09 11.57 58.34
CA SER A 53 24.22 10.68 58.71
C SER A 53 24.62 9.63 57.63
N HIS A 54 25.90 9.72 57.25
CA HIS A 54 26.94 8.72 56.95
C HIS A 54 26.61 7.23 56.65
N GLY A 55 27.04 6.76 55.46
CA GLY A 55 28.30 6.00 55.31
C GLY A 55 28.27 4.46 55.30
N ALA A 56 28.63 3.82 54.18
CA ALA A 56 29.43 2.57 54.10
C ALA A 56 29.84 2.29 52.62
N ARG A 57 31.12 2.52 52.28
CA ARG A 57 32.14 1.55 51.81
C ARG A 57 31.74 0.64 50.64
N GLY A 58 32.39 0.88 49.50
CA GLY A 58 32.39 -0.01 48.33
C GLY A 58 33.39 -1.15 48.47
N GLU A 59 33.00 -2.31 47.95
CA GLU A 59 33.82 -3.51 47.73
C GLU A 59 34.13 -3.65 46.22
N PRO A 60 35.22 -4.31 45.81
CA PRO A 60 35.69 -4.33 44.43
C PRO A 60 34.94 -5.33 43.54
N LEU A 61 34.82 -5.02 42.23
CA LEU A 61 34.19 -5.86 41.22
C LEU A 61 35.11 -7.03 40.79
N ASP A 62 34.58 -8.25 40.86
CA ASP A 62 35.17 -9.50 40.34
C ASP A 62 34.81 -9.70 38.84
N PRO A 63 35.78 -9.80 37.91
CA PRO A 63 35.52 -9.82 36.47
C PRO A 63 35.41 -11.24 35.87
N ALA A 64 34.56 -12.12 36.43
CA ALA A 64 34.40 -13.49 35.89
C ALA A 64 33.00 -14.13 36.04
N ARG A 65 31.90 -13.39 35.82
CA ARG A 65 30.54 -14.00 35.79
C ARG A 65 29.78 -13.71 34.49
N PRO A 66 29.39 -14.73 33.69
CA PRO A 66 28.59 -14.53 32.48
C PRO A 66 27.17 -14.06 32.83
N LEU A 67 26.72 -12.99 32.17
CA LEU A 67 25.35 -12.47 32.23
C LEU A 67 24.37 -13.49 31.59
N GLN A 68 23.60 -14.20 32.41
CA GLN A 68 22.48 -15.00 31.94
C GLN A 68 21.30 -14.07 31.59
N ARG A 69 20.80 -14.18 30.35
CA ARG A 69 19.61 -13.46 29.87
C ARG A 69 18.35 -14.01 30.57
N PRO A 70 17.43 -13.16 31.05
CA PRO A 70 16.15 -13.64 31.56
C PRO A 70 15.30 -14.23 30.42
N PRO A 71 14.45 -15.25 30.70
CA PRO A 71 13.60 -15.88 29.70
C PRO A 71 12.50 -14.94 29.18
N ARG A 72 12.15 -15.08 27.90
CA ARG A 72 11.06 -14.34 27.25
C ARG A 72 9.71 -14.80 27.80
N PRO A 73 8.73 -13.91 28.06
CA PRO A 73 7.39 -14.34 28.43
C PRO A 73 6.64 -14.94 27.23
N GLU A 74 6.05 -16.11 27.43
CA GLU A 74 5.18 -16.80 26.49
C GLU A 74 3.84 -16.04 26.34
N VAL A 75 3.42 -15.82 25.09
CA VAL A 75 2.11 -15.24 24.77
C VAL A 75 1.07 -16.36 24.64
N PRO A 76 -0.07 -16.33 25.35
CA PRO A 76 -1.08 -17.38 25.30
C PRO A 76 -1.70 -17.55 23.91
N ARG A 77 -1.71 -18.79 23.42
CA ARG A 77 -2.44 -19.24 22.21
C ARG A 77 -3.94 -19.29 22.50
N ALA A 78 -4.70 -18.28 22.08
CA ALA A 78 -6.12 -18.43 21.76
C ALA A 78 -6.65 -17.19 21.04
N PHE A 79 -6.69 -17.20 19.70
CA PHE A 79 -7.74 -16.60 18.86
C PHE A 79 -7.45 -16.96 17.40
N ARG A 80 -7.69 -18.22 17.01
CA ARG A 80 -7.84 -18.59 15.60
C ARG A 80 -9.24 -18.15 15.17
N ARG A 81 -9.38 -16.98 14.55
CA ARG A 81 -10.58 -16.61 13.79
C ARG A 81 -10.36 -17.01 12.32
N GLN A 82 -11.37 -17.65 11.75
CA GLN A 82 -11.44 -18.05 10.34
C GLN A 82 -11.21 -16.86 9.38
N PRO A 83 -10.53 -17.05 8.24
CA PRO A 83 -10.44 -16.02 7.22
C PRO A 83 -11.82 -15.86 6.56
N ARG A 84 -12.45 -14.69 6.72
CA ARG A 84 -13.54 -14.24 5.84
C ARG A 84 -12.90 -13.60 4.60
N ALA A 85 -13.43 -13.95 3.43
CA ALA A 85 -12.94 -13.55 2.12
C ALA A 85 -12.69 -12.04 2.03
N ALA A 86 -11.50 -11.67 1.53
CA ALA A 86 -11.14 -10.30 1.21
C ALA A 86 -11.98 -9.81 0.00
N ALA A 87 -12.39 -8.54 0.03
CA ALA A 87 -13.05 -7.89 -1.10
C ALA A 87 -12.11 -7.87 -2.33
N PRO A 88 -12.65 -7.98 -3.56
CA PRO A 88 -11.84 -8.17 -4.76
C PRO A 88 -11.13 -6.87 -5.15
N GLY A 89 -9.87 -6.76 -4.73
CA GLY A 89 -8.86 -5.88 -5.29
C GLY A 89 -7.56 -6.65 -5.17
N PHE A 90 -6.87 -6.87 -6.29
CA PHE A 90 -5.66 -7.67 -6.34
C PHE A 90 -4.55 -6.97 -5.56
N PHE A 91 -4.46 -7.25 -4.26
CA PHE A 91 -3.32 -6.81 -3.47
C PHE A 91 -2.15 -7.75 -3.82
N PHE A 92 -0.97 -7.18 -4.06
CA PHE A 92 0.33 -7.86 -3.94
C PHE A 92 0.55 -8.25 -2.46
N SER A 93 -0.39 -9.00 -1.92
CA SER A 93 -0.50 -9.32 -0.52
C SER A 93 0.30 -10.57 -0.26
N ARG A 94 1.05 -10.56 0.83
CA ARG A 94 1.61 -11.76 1.45
C ARG A 94 0.60 -12.47 2.36
N SER A 95 -0.69 -12.13 2.26
CA SER A 95 -1.74 -12.75 3.07
C SER A 95 -1.79 -14.27 2.82
N PRO A 96 -1.66 -15.10 3.87
CA PRO A 96 -1.70 -16.55 3.71
C PRO A 96 -3.01 -17.01 3.06
N GLY A 97 -2.93 -17.79 1.99
CA GLY A 97 -4.07 -18.48 1.36
C GLY A 97 -4.87 -17.66 0.34
N SER A 98 -4.68 -16.33 0.26
CA SER A 98 -5.36 -15.47 -0.73
C SER A 98 -4.42 -14.47 -1.43
N GLY A 99 -3.20 -14.30 -0.96
CA GLY A 99 -2.21 -13.44 -1.56
C GLY A 99 -1.59 -14.05 -2.83
N LEU A 100 -1.19 -13.20 -3.77
CA LEU A 100 -0.53 -13.60 -5.03
C LEU A 100 0.53 -14.68 -4.80
N TYR A 101 1.44 -14.46 -3.84
CA TYR A 101 2.54 -15.37 -3.53
C TYR A 101 2.10 -16.78 -3.11
N SER A 102 0.88 -16.96 -2.59
CA SER A 102 0.32 -18.28 -2.27
C SER A 102 -0.10 -19.06 -3.51
N ASN A 103 -0.49 -18.34 -4.58
CA ASN A 103 -0.96 -18.93 -5.84
C ASN A 103 0.17 -19.13 -6.85
N LEU A 104 1.38 -18.61 -6.58
CA LEU A 104 2.54 -18.75 -7.46
C LEU A 104 3.12 -20.19 -7.48
N GLN A 105 2.66 -21.08 -6.60
CA GLN A 105 3.10 -22.48 -6.57
C GLN A 105 2.78 -23.26 -7.86
N GLN A 106 1.84 -22.76 -8.67
CA GLN A 106 1.54 -23.33 -9.99
C GLN A 106 2.65 -23.09 -11.02
N TYR A 107 3.53 -22.12 -10.76
CA TYR A 107 4.69 -21.85 -11.59
C TYR A 107 5.90 -22.59 -11.02
N ASP A 108 6.67 -23.27 -11.86
CA ASP A 108 7.90 -23.97 -11.49
C ASP A 108 9.01 -22.95 -11.13
N LEU A 109 8.85 -22.30 -9.98
CA LEU A 109 9.71 -21.25 -9.45
C LEU A 109 10.59 -21.81 -8.34
N PRO A 110 11.87 -21.39 -8.24
CA PRO A 110 12.73 -21.81 -7.12
C PRO A 110 12.22 -21.27 -5.77
N TYR A 111 11.63 -20.08 -5.79
CA TYR A 111 10.91 -19.44 -4.68
C TYR A 111 9.99 -18.36 -5.26
N PRO A 112 8.93 -17.95 -4.55
CA PRO A 112 7.89 -17.09 -5.11
C PRO A 112 8.38 -15.72 -5.63
N GLU A 113 9.36 -15.10 -4.97
CA GLU A 113 9.92 -13.80 -5.34
C GLU A 113 10.69 -13.81 -6.67
N ALA A 114 11.18 -14.99 -7.11
CA ALA A 114 11.98 -15.13 -8.32
C ALA A 114 11.25 -14.64 -9.59
N ILE A 115 9.91 -14.67 -9.60
CA ILE A 115 9.11 -14.14 -10.73
C ILE A 115 9.34 -12.64 -10.98
N PHE A 116 9.80 -11.90 -9.97
CA PHE A 116 10.12 -10.47 -10.03
C PHE A 116 11.63 -10.23 -9.95
N GLU A 117 12.47 -11.19 -10.32
CA GLU A 117 13.92 -11.02 -10.37
C GLU A 117 14.42 -11.05 -11.81
N LEU A 118 15.27 -10.09 -12.18
CA LEU A 118 15.82 -10.01 -13.54
C LEU A 118 16.58 -11.27 -13.98
N PRO A 119 17.46 -11.90 -13.16
CA PRO A 119 18.15 -13.12 -13.55
C PRO A 119 17.19 -14.25 -13.95
N PHE A 120 16.13 -14.47 -13.14
CA PHE A 120 15.11 -15.46 -13.44
C PHE A 120 14.30 -15.07 -14.69
N PHE A 121 13.92 -13.79 -14.83
CA PHE A 121 13.18 -13.30 -15.99
C PHE A 121 13.93 -13.48 -17.30
N PHE A 122 15.25 -13.25 -17.32
CA PHE A 122 16.06 -13.49 -18.51
C PHE A 122 16.23 -14.97 -18.83
N HIS A 123 16.20 -15.84 -17.81
CA HIS A 123 16.22 -17.29 -18.00
C HIS A 123 14.87 -17.82 -18.52
N ASN A 124 13.77 -17.43 -17.87
CA ASN A 124 12.41 -17.84 -18.22
C ASN A 124 11.41 -16.69 -17.93
N PRO A 125 11.05 -15.89 -18.94
CA PRO A 125 10.11 -14.77 -18.75
C PRO A 125 8.64 -15.23 -18.72
N LYS A 126 8.33 -16.48 -19.08
CA LYS A 126 6.94 -16.94 -19.26
C LYS A 126 6.11 -16.84 -17.98
N PRO A 127 6.58 -17.25 -16.79
CA PRO A 127 5.79 -17.14 -15.56
C PRO A 127 5.32 -15.71 -15.28
N PHE A 128 6.23 -14.73 -15.46
CA PHE A 128 5.87 -13.33 -15.31
C PHE A 128 4.81 -12.88 -16.32
N PHE A 129 4.92 -13.26 -17.60
CA PHE A 129 3.92 -12.85 -18.60
C PHE A 129 2.57 -13.54 -18.42
N THR A 130 2.55 -14.79 -17.95
CA THR A 130 1.32 -15.47 -17.56
C THR A 130 0.65 -14.75 -16.40
N LEU A 131 1.42 -14.36 -15.38
CA LEU A 131 0.90 -13.52 -14.31
C LEU A 131 0.42 -12.16 -14.84
N ALA A 132 1.21 -11.49 -15.68
CA ALA A 132 0.90 -10.17 -16.22
C ALA A 132 -0.46 -10.16 -16.93
N LYS A 133 -0.80 -11.23 -17.66
CA LYS A 133 -2.12 -11.41 -18.29
C LYS A 133 -3.28 -11.29 -17.30
N GLU A 134 -3.13 -11.84 -16.09
CA GLU A 134 -4.15 -11.73 -15.03
C GLU A 134 -4.23 -10.29 -14.50
N LEU A 135 -3.10 -9.59 -14.46
CA LEU A 135 -2.97 -8.23 -13.90
C LEU A 135 -3.30 -7.11 -14.86
N TYR A 136 -3.37 -7.38 -16.16
CA TYR A 136 -3.62 -6.34 -17.15
C TYR A 136 -4.94 -5.61 -16.85
N PRO A 137 -4.96 -4.26 -16.98
CA PRO A 137 -6.17 -3.48 -16.80
C PRO A 137 -7.33 -4.01 -17.65
N GLY A 138 -8.51 -4.12 -17.04
CA GLY A 138 -9.73 -4.69 -17.61
C GLY A 138 -10.32 -5.84 -16.80
N ASN A 139 -9.50 -6.59 -16.05
CA ASN A 139 -9.99 -7.70 -15.23
C ASN A 139 -10.54 -7.26 -13.86
N TYR A 140 -10.17 -6.05 -13.42
CA TYR A 140 -10.51 -5.53 -12.11
C TYR A 140 -11.05 -4.11 -12.21
N LYS A 141 -11.96 -3.77 -11.28
CA LYS A 141 -12.56 -2.44 -11.17
C LYS A 141 -12.07 -1.77 -9.89
N PRO A 142 -11.80 -0.45 -9.90
CA PRO A 142 -11.50 0.27 -8.68
C PRO A 142 -12.64 0.13 -7.67
N ASN A 143 -12.29 0.01 -6.39
CA ASN A 143 -13.25 -0.06 -5.29
C ASN A 143 -13.41 1.29 -4.57
N VAL A 144 -14.25 1.32 -3.52
CA VAL A 144 -14.53 2.53 -2.72
C VAL A 144 -13.25 3.20 -2.20
N THR A 145 -12.21 2.45 -1.84
CA THR A 145 -10.93 3.03 -1.41
C THR A 145 -10.28 3.87 -2.51
N HIS A 146 -10.28 3.39 -3.75
CA HIS A 146 -9.72 4.12 -4.88
C HIS A 146 -10.55 5.38 -5.18
N TYR A 147 -11.87 5.26 -5.15
CA TYR A 147 -12.75 6.40 -5.39
C TYR A 147 -12.74 7.42 -4.25
N PHE A 148 -12.47 7.00 -3.01
CA PHE A 148 -12.21 7.94 -1.92
C PHE A 148 -10.97 8.80 -2.23
N LEU A 149 -9.89 8.18 -2.71
CA LEU A 149 -8.69 8.93 -3.14
C LEU A 149 -8.99 9.87 -4.32
N ARG A 150 -9.87 9.45 -5.24
CA ARG A 150 -10.38 10.31 -6.30
C ARG A 150 -11.18 11.49 -5.75
N LEU A 151 -12.05 11.28 -4.77
CA LEU A 151 -12.81 12.34 -4.14
C LEU A 151 -11.89 13.34 -3.41
N LEU A 152 -10.79 12.86 -2.81
CA LEU A 152 -9.75 13.74 -2.27
C LEU A 152 -9.09 14.61 -3.34
N HIS A 153 -8.84 14.04 -4.52
CA HIS A 153 -8.34 14.79 -5.65
C HIS A 153 -9.34 15.86 -6.10
N ASP A 154 -10.59 15.49 -6.34
CA ASP A 154 -11.65 16.37 -6.83
C ASP A 154 -11.93 17.53 -5.87
N LYS A 155 -11.78 17.31 -4.55
CA LYS A 155 -11.89 18.34 -3.51
C LYS A 155 -10.63 19.21 -3.36
N GLY A 156 -9.58 18.97 -4.14
CA GLY A 156 -8.33 19.73 -4.09
C GLY A 156 -7.45 19.44 -2.87
N LEU A 157 -7.64 18.27 -2.25
CA LEU A 157 -6.98 17.90 -0.99
C LEU A 157 -5.79 16.98 -1.18
N LEU A 158 -5.77 16.19 -2.27
CA LEU A 158 -4.68 15.28 -2.61
C LEU A 158 -3.45 16.04 -3.15
N LEU A 159 -2.34 16.03 -2.40
CA LEU A 159 -1.03 16.47 -2.86
C LEU A 159 -0.46 15.48 -3.87
N ARG A 160 -0.34 14.22 -3.46
CA ARG A 160 0.18 13.11 -4.27
C ARG A 160 -0.34 11.77 -3.77
N LEU A 161 -0.45 10.78 -4.64
CA LEU A 161 -0.71 9.38 -4.34
C LEU A 161 0.53 8.57 -4.71
N TYR A 162 1.17 7.95 -3.72
CA TYR A 162 2.24 6.97 -3.94
C TYR A 162 1.65 5.58 -3.79
N THR A 163 1.78 4.75 -4.81
CA THR A 163 1.30 3.37 -4.79
C THR A 163 2.44 2.38 -5.01
N GLN A 164 2.36 1.25 -4.31
CA GLN A 164 3.20 0.06 -4.53
C GLN A 164 2.53 -0.92 -5.48
N ASN A 165 1.23 -0.73 -5.75
CA ASN A 165 0.47 -1.59 -6.64
C ASN A 165 0.88 -1.32 -8.09
N ILE A 166 0.71 -2.34 -8.91
CA ILE A 166 0.98 -2.27 -10.35
C ILE A 166 -0.26 -2.56 -11.20
N ASP A 167 -1.41 -2.79 -10.57
CA ASP A 167 -2.70 -3.07 -11.23
C ASP A 167 -3.25 -1.86 -12.02
N GLY A 168 -2.79 -0.65 -11.73
CA GLY A 168 -3.17 0.59 -12.40
C GLY A 168 -4.56 1.11 -12.01
N LEU A 169 -5.21 0.56 -10.98
CA LEU A 169 -6.57 0.95 -10.58
C LEU A 169 -6.67 2.39 -10.10
N GLU A 170 -5.57 3.01 -9.64
CA GLU A 170 -5.53 4.44 -9.34
C GLU A 170 -5.71 5.30 -10.59
N ARG A 171 -5.15 4.88 -11.73
CA ARG A 171 -5.38 5.57 -13.02
C ARG A 171 -6.82 5.37 -13.48
N VAL A 172 -7.33 4.13 -13.36
CA VAL A 172 -8.70 3.78 -13.76
C VAL A 172 -9.74 4.53 -12.92
N SER A 173 -9.48 4.81 -11.63
CA SER A 173 -10.37 5.63 -10.80
C SER A 173 -10.35 7.13 -11.16
N GLY A 174 -9.47 7.53 -12.09
CA GLY A 174 -9.34 8.87 -12.61
C GLY A 174 -8.37 9.76 -11.84
N ILE A 175 -7.41 9.20 -11.10
CA ILE A 175 -6.30 9.99 -10.56
C ILE A 175 -5.41 10.41 -11.73
N PRO A 176 -5.16 11.72 -11.94
CA PRO A 176 -4.31 12.17 -13.03
C PRO A 176 -2.87 11.76 -12.79
N ALA A 177 -2.12 11.48 -13.87
CA ALA A 177 -0.70 11.11 -13.79
C ALA A 177 0.15 12.13 -13.02
N SER A 178 -0.22 13.42 -13.06
CA SER A 178 0.45 14.47 -12.27
C SER A 178 0.32 14.26 -10.76
N LYS A 179 -0.73 13.59 -10.28
CA LYS A 179 -0.95 13.29 -8.87
C LYS A 179 -0.48 11.89 -8.46
N LEU A 180 -0.06 11.05 -9.40
CA LEU A 180 0.31 9.66 -9.15
C LEU A 180 1.82 9.43 -9.24
N VAL A 181 2.32 8.64 -8.30
CA VAL A 181 3.66 8.03 -8.28
C VAL A 181 3.48 6.52 -8.10
N GLU A 182 3.60 5.78 -9.19
CA GLU A 182 3.64 4.32 -9.18
C GLU A 182 5.06 3.87 -8.84
N ALA A 183 5.32 3.67 -7.55
CA ALA A 183 6.67 3.43 -7.05
C ALA A 183 7.27 2.11 -7.57
N HIS A 184 6.43 1.11 -7.80
CA HIS A 184 6.86 -0.19 -8.37
C HIS A 184 6.58 -0.29 -9.87
N GLY A 185 6.36 0.85 -10.54
CA GLY A 185 6.18 0.88 -11.98
C GLY A 185 4.75 0.61 -12.44
N THR A 186 4.56 0.41 -13.75
CA THR A 186 3.24 0.37 -14.38
C THR A 186 3.19 -0.56 -15.60
N PHE A 187 2.03 -1.17 -15.87
CA PHE A 187 1.78 -1.87 -17.14
C PHE A 187 1.45 -0.91 -18.29
N ALA A 188 1.29 0.39 -18.03
CA ALA A 188 0.94 1.36 -19.06
C ALA A 188 2.08 1.67 -20.06
N SER A 189 3.31 1.28 -19.73
CA SER A 189 4.49 1.41 -20.59
C SER A 189 5.39 0.19 -20.44
N ALA A 190 6.27 -0.02 -21.41
CA ALA A 190 7.19 -1.12 -21.46
C ALA A 190 8.50 -0.71 -22.13
N THR A 191 9.59 -1.41 -21.83
CA THR A 191 10.91 -1.12 -22.36
C THR A 191 11.57 -2.39 -22.89
N CYS A 192 12.18 -2.31 -24.07
CA CYS A 192 12.99 -3.42 -24.58
C CYS A 192 14.23 -3.61 -23.70
N THR A 193 14.43 -4.83 -23.21
CA THR A 193 15.53 -5.15 -22.31
C THR A 193 16.91 -5.11 -22.96
N VAL A 194 16.98 -5.04 -24.29
CA VAL A 194 18.25 -5.01 -25.06
C VAL A 194 18.55 -3.60 -25.54
N CYS A 195 17.72 -3.03 -26.43
CA CYS A 195 17.99 -1.72 -27.02
C CYS A 195 17.41 -0.53 -26.22
N GLN A 196 16.75 -0.79 -25.08
CA GLN A 196 16.15 0.24 -24.22
C GLN A 196 15.10 1.13 -24.91
N ARG A 197 14.57 0.69 -26.05
CA ARG A 197 13.49 1.40 -26.75
C ARG A 197 12.21 1.34 -25.91
N PRO A 198 11.53 2.47 -25.65
CA PRO A 198 10.26 2.50 -24.95
C PRO A 198 9.10 2.13 -25.89
N PHE A 199 8.06 1.55 -25.31
CA PHE A 199 6.82 1.15 -25.94
C PHE A 199 5.64 1.54 -25.04
N PRO A 200 4.52 2.02 -25.61
CA PRO A 200 3.23 1.98 -24.93
C PRO A 200 2.93 0.56 -24.43
N GLY A 201 2.34 0.41 -23.24
CA GLY A 201 1.95 -0.90 -22.71
C GLY A 201 0.92 -1.59 -23.60
N GLU A 202 0.07 -0.81 -24.27
CA GLU A 202 -0.92 -1.33 -25.21
C GLU A 202 -0.28 -2.10 -26.39
N ASP A 203 0.91 -1.68 -26.84
CA ASP A 203 1.61 -2.32 -27.96
C ASP A 203 1.99 -3.78 -27.65
N ILE A 204 2.22 -4.11 -26.37
CA ILE A 204 2.56 -5.48 -25.95
C ILE A 204 1.35 -6.26 -25.42
N ARG A 205 0.19 -5.63 -25.24
CA ARG A 205 -1.01 -6.25 -24.68
C ARG A 205 -1.46 -7.46 -25.49
N ALA A 206 -1.49 -7.35 -26.81
CA ALA A 206 -1.94 -8.43 -27.69
C ALA A 206 -1.08 -9.70 -27.58
N ASP A 207 0.24 -9.54 -27.39
CA ASP A 207 1.14 -10.67 -27.16
C ASP A 207 0.91 -11.30 -25.79
N VAL A 208 0.83 -10.49 -24.73
CA VAL A 208 0.58 -10.98 -23.38
C VAL A 208 -0.75 -11.73 -23.28
N MET A 209 -1.82 -11.19 -23.89
CA MET A 209 -3.15 -11.83 -23.89
C MET A 209 -3.20 -13.14 -24.66
N ALA A 210 -2.31 -13.31 -25.64
CA ALA A 210 -2.18 -14.53 -26.44
C ALA A 210 -1.09 -15.48 -25.90
N ASP A 211 -0.65 -15.30 -24.65
CA ASP A 211 0.39 -16.11 -23.99
C ASP A 211 1.73 -16.13 -24.76
N ARG A 212 2.02 -15.05 -25.49
CA ARG A 212 3.29 -14.84 -26.20
C ARG A 212 4.17 -13.86 -25.43
N VAL A 213 5.47 -14.15 -25.40
CA VAL A 213 6.48 -13.22 -24.86
C VAL A 213 6.66 -12.06 -25.85
N PRO A 214 6.37 -10.81 -25.48
CA PRO A 214 6.51 -9.66 -26.38
C PRO A 214 7.96 -9.46 -26.83
N ARG A 215 8.16 -9.21 -28.12
CA ARG A 215 9.49 -9.05 -28.74
C ARG A 215 9.63 -7.70 -29.41
N CYS A 216 10.80 -7.11 -29.28
CA CYS A 216 11.11 -5.82 -29.88
C CYS A 216 11.16 -5.99 -31.42
N PRO A 217 10.43 -5.16 -32.18
CA PRO A 217 10.42 -5.25 -33.65
C PRO A 217 11.76 -4.85 -34.29
N VAL A 218 12.68 -4.25 -33.53
CA VAL A 218 14.00 -3.81 -34.03
C VAL A 218 15.10 -4.82 -33.73
N CYS A 219 15.23 -5.24 -32.47
CA CYS A 219 16.37 -6.05 -32.01
C CYS A 219 15.98 -7.45 -31.52
N THR A 220 14.70 -7.82 -31.56
CA THR A 220 14.15 -9.11 -31.09
C THR A 220 14.33 -9.40 -29.60
N GLY A 221 14.90 -8.45 -28.83
CA GLY A 221 14.95 -8.50 -27.38
C GLY A 221 13.56 -8.57 -26.76
N VAL A 222 13.44 -9.13 -25.55
CA VAL A 222 12.18 -9.16 -24.82
C VAL A 222 11.75 -7.74 -24.47
N VAL A 223 10.47 -7.41 -24.63
CA VAL A 223 9.89 -6.14 -24.18
C VAL A 223 9.25 -6.38 -22.83
N LYS A 224 9.84 -5.82 -21.78
CA LYS A 224 9.41 -5.98 -20.39
C LYS A 224 8.53 -4.78 -20.02
N PRO A 225 7.31 -4.97 -19.46
CA PRO A 225 6.54 -3.91 -18.84
C PRO A 225 7.40 -3.10 -17.84
N ASP A 226 7.16 -1.81 -17.70
CA ASP A 226 7.93 -0.94 -16.81
C ASP A 226 7.55 -1.13 -15.33
N ILE A 227 7.47 -2.39 -14.90
CA ILE A 227 7.35 -2.85 -13.52
C ILE A 227 8.75 -2.97 -12.93
N VAL A 228 8.93 -2.46 -11.72
CA VAL A 228 10.20 -2.56 -10.99
C VAL A 228 10.34 -3.96 -10.42
N PHE A 229 11.39 -4.66 -10.85
CA PHE A 229 11.80 -5.95 -10.31
C PHE A 229 12.77 -5.75 -9.15
N PHE A 230 12.96 -6.78 -8.33
CA PHE A 230 13.94 -6.75 -7.25
C PHE A 230 15.34 -6.47 -7.81
N GLY A 231 16.02 -5.50 -7.19
CA GLY A 231 17.33 -5.01 -7.63
C GLY A 231 17.29 -3.91 -8.70
N GLU A 232 16.13 -3.62 -9.30
CA GLU A 232 15.99 -2.48 -10.21
C GLU A 232 15.84 -1.16 -9.44
N PRO A 233 16.32 -0.02 -10.00
CA PRO A 233 16.06 1.29 -9.42
C PRO A 233 14.58 1.65 -9.53
N LEU A 234 14.07 2.36 -8.52
CA LEU A 234 12.72 2.92 -8.58
C LEU A 234 12.61 4.01 -9.67
N PRO A 235 11.40 4.27 -10.18
CA PRO A 235 11.20 5.26 -11.24
C PRO A 235 11.61 6.66 -10.77
N GLN A 236 12.12 7.49 -11.69
CA GLN A 236 12.55 8.86 -11.38
C GLN A 236 11.47 9.69 -10.66
N ARG A 237 10.20 9.46 -10.98
CA ARG A 237 9.05 10.12 -10.32
C ARG A 237 8.98 9.84 -8.83
N PHE A 238 9.56 8.75 -8.35
CA PHE A 238 9.67 8.45 -6.92
C PHE A 238 10.44 9.54 -6.16
N LEU A 239 11.39 10.24 -6.80
CA LEU A 239 12.17 11.32 -6.20
C LEU A 239 11.33 12.54 -5.78
N LEU A 240 10.08 12.65 -6.26
CA LEU A 240 9.15 13.69 -5.82
C LEU A 240 8.90 13.64 -4.29
N HIS A 241 9.19 12.51 -3.64
CA HIS A 241 9.01 12.36 -2.20
C HIS A 241 9.83 13.38 -1.41
N VAL A 242 11.00 13.78 -1.93
CA VAL A 242 11.89 14.77 -1.30
C VAL A 242 11.19 16.11 -1.09
N VAL A 243 10.28 16.49 -2.00
CA VAL A 243 9.51 17.73 -1.91
C VAL A 243 8.15 17.49 -1.26
N ASP A 244 7.47 16.40 -1.62
CA ASP A 244 6.08 16.16 -1.18
C ASP A 244 5.98 15.92 0.34
N PHE A 245 6.92 15.15 0.93
CA PHE A 245 6.80 14.71 2.32
C PHE A 245 7.03 15.83 3.34
N PRO A 246 8.02 16.73 3.16
CA PRO A 246 8.14 17.91 3.99
C PRO A 246 6.93 18.85 3.87
N MET A 247 6.22 18.85 2.74
CA MET A 247 5.06 19.72 2.50
C MET A 247 3.76 19.15 3.08
N ALA A 248 3.67 17.83 3.27
CA ALA A 248 2.46 17.17 3.72
C ALA A 248 1.96 17.67 5.09
N ASP A 249 0.64 17.75 5.23
CA ASP A 249 -0.05 18.13 6.49
C ASP A 249 -0.84 16.97 7.13
N LEU A 250 -1.07 15.88 6.39
CA LEU A 250 -1.62 14.61 6.84
C LEU A 250 -1.05 13.46 5.98
N LEU A 251 -0.74 12.33 6.62
CA LEU A 251 -0.34 11.10 5.93
C LEU A 251 -1.40 10.01 6.08
N LEU A 252 -1.99 9.56 4.96
CA LEU A 252 -2.88 8.40 4.92
C LEU A 252 -2.16 7.15 4.40
N ILE A 253 -2.14 6.11 5.23
CA ILE A 253 -1.50 4.83 4.94
C ILE A 253 -2.59 3.76 4.89
N LEU A 254 -2.82 3.20 3.70
CA LEU A 254 -3.94 2.31 3.44
C LEU A 254 -3.40 0.99 2.89
N GLY A 255 -3.78 -0.14 3.48
CA GLY A 255 -3.63 -1.48 2.88
C GLY A 255 -2.20 -1.88 2.48
N THR A 256 -1.23 -1.76 3.38
CA THR A 256 0.18 -2.12 3.12
C THR A 256 0.80 -2.78 4.35
N SER A 257 1.74 -3.71 4.18
CA SER A 257 2.53 -4.28 5.29
C SER A 257 3.74 -3.43 5.69
N LEU A 258 4.17 -2.49 4.82
CA LEU A 258 5.36 -1.66 5.03
C LEU A 258 6.64 -2.48 5.28
N GLU A 259 6.80 -3.58 4.54
CA GLU A 259 7.97 -4.47 4.63
C GLU A 259 9.00 -4.21 3.52
N VAL A 260 8.65 -3.42 2.51
CA VAL A 260 9.49 -3.19 1.32
C VAL A 260 10.06 -1.77 1.36
N GLU A 261 11.38 -1.69 1.35
CA GLU A 261 12.11 -0.43 1.26
C GLU A 261 12.36 -0.02 -0.20
N PRO A 262 12.57 1.28 -0.48
CA PRO A 262 12.55 2.45 0.44
C PRO A 262 11.13 2.96 0.81
N PHE A 263 10.07 2.25 0.40
CA PHE A 263 8.70 2.71 0.57
C PHE A 263 8.25 2.73 2.04
N ALA A 264 8.71 1.79 2.86
CA ALA A 264 8.37 1.75 4.29
C ALA A 264 8.92 2.99 5.04
N SER A 265 10.17 3.35 4.76
CA SER A 265 10.86 4.51 5.35
C SER A 265 10.19 5.85 5.03
N LEU A 266 9.42 5.94 3.93
CA LEU A 266 8.64 7.14 3.60
C LEU A 266 7.71 7.57 4.73
N THR A 267 7.16 6.62 5.50
CA THR A 267 6.25 6.95 6.62
C THR A 267 6.89 7.80 7.72
N GLU A 268 8.21 7.85 7.77
CA GLU A 268 8.97 8.65 8.73
C GLU A 268 9.43 10.00 8.15
N ALA A 269 9.36 10.19 6.83
CA ALA A 269 9.84 11.39 6.15
C ALA A 269 8.91 12.62 6.29
N VAL A 270 7.66 12.44 6.74
CA VAL A 270 6.80 13.58 7.13
C VAL A 270 7.28 14.20 8.44
N ARG A 271 7.07 15.51 8.61
CA ARG A 271 7.43 16.23 9.86
C ARG A 271 6.83 15.55 11.08
N SER A 272 7.52 15.62 12.23
CA SER A 272 7.06 15.00 13.49
C SER A 272 5.68 15.49 13.97
N SER A 273 5.29 16.71 13.60
CA SER A 273 3.98 17.29 13.91
C SER A 273 2.85 16.81 12.99
N VAL A 274 3.17 16.17 11.87
CA VAL A 274 2.19 15.72 10.88
C VAL A 274 1.53 14.44 11.40
N PRO A 275 0.20 14.40 11.48
CA PRO A 275 -0.49 13.19 11.85
C PRO A 275 -0.37 12.09 10.79
N ARG A 276 -0.35 10.84 11.23
CA ARG A 276 -0.34 9.65 10.37
C ARG A 276 -1.55 8.79 10.71
N LEU A 277 -2.43 8.56 9.74
CA LEU A 277 -3.57 7.66 9.88
C LEU A 277 -3.31 6.39 9.07
N LEU A 278 -3.23 5.27 9.77
CA LEU A 278 -3.20 3.93 9.20
C LEU A 278 -4.61 3.34 9.17
N ILE A 279 -5.07 2.93 7.98
CA ILE A 279 -6.25 2.08 7.82
C ILE A 279 -5.77 0.77 7.22
N ASN A 280 -5.67 -0.26 8.05
CA ASN A 280 -5.06 -1.52 7.65
C ASN A 280 -5.58 -2.66 8.52
N ARG A 281 -5.43 -3.90 8.06
CA ARG A 281 -5.82 -5.07 8.87
C ARG A 281 -5.03 -5.13 10.18
N ASP A 282 -3.72 -4.93 10.07
CA ASP A 282 -2.76 -5.11 11.14
C ASP A 282 -1.99 -3.81 11.40
N LEU A 283 -1.54 -3.60 12.64
CA LEU A 283 -0.60 -2.51 12.95
C LEU A 283 0.79 -2.90 12.43
N VAL A 284 1.38 -2.04 11.61
CA VAL A 284 2.56 -2.38 10.80
C VAL A 284 3.52 -1.22 10.66
N GLY A 285 4.73 -1.51 10.19
CA GLY A 285 5.69 -0.48 9.83
C GLY A 285 6.18 0.32 11.04
N PRO A 286 6.80 1.49 10.77
CA PRO A 286 7.17 2.45 11.80
C PRO A 286 6.02 2.90 12.70
N LEU A 287 4.75 2.67 12.34
CA LEU A 287 3.64 2.94 13.27
C LEU A 287 3.53 1.89 14.39
N ALA A 288 4.05 0.69 14.19
CA ALA A 288 4.09 -0.35 15.22
C ALA A 288 5.32 -0.19 16.13
N TRP A 289 6.50 0.07 15.57
CA TRP A 289 7.77 0.07 16.32
C TRP A 289 8.36 1.45 16.61
N HIS A 290 7.94 2.51 15.90
CA HIS A 290 8.32 3.92 16.16
C HIS A 290 7.08 4.85 16.18
N PRO A 291 6.12 4.61 17.09
CA PRO A 291 4.89 5.40 17.15
C PRO A 291 5.18 6.86 17.51
N ARG A 292 4.43 7.77 16.89
CA ARG A 292 4.42 9.21 17.19
C ARG A 292 3.17 9.59 17.96
N SER A 293 3.20 10.73 18.65
CA SER A 293 2.08 11.21 19.46
C SER A 293 0.79 11.51 18.67
N ARG A 294 0.88 11.65 17.35
CA ARG A 294 -0.25 11.94 16.44
C ARG A 294 -0.55 10.80 15.46
N ASP A 295 -0.08 9.60 15.78
CA ASP A 295 -0.44 8.42 15.01
C ASP A 295 -1.83 7.92 15.42
N VAL A 296 -2.59 7.49 14.43
CA VAL A 296 -3.89 6.86 14.60
C VAL A 296 -3.92 5.59 13.76
N ALA A 297 -4.43 4.49 14.33
CA ALA A 297 -4.63 3.25 13.61
C ALA A 297 -6.11 2.83 13.66
N GLN A 298 -6.75 2.75 12.50
CA GLN A 298 -8.03 2.11 12.28
C GLN A 298 -7.78 0.70 11.77
N LEU A 299 -7.86 -0.29 12.67
CA LEU A 299 -7.59 -1.68 12.34
C LEU A 299 -8.82 -2.39 11.79
N GLY A 300 -8.63 -3.21 10.76
CA GLY A 300 -9.68 -4.03 10.15
C GLY A 300 -9.67 -3.98 8.62
N ASP A 301 -10.82 -4.25 8.03
CA ASP A 301 -10.98 -4.16 6.57
C ASP A 301 -10.81 -2.71 6.10
N VAL A 302 -10.06 -2.54 5.00
CA VAL A 302 -9.71 -1.21 4.47
C VAL A 302 -10.93 -0.50 3.89
N VAL A 303 -11.85 -1.23 3.24
CA VAL A 303 -13.07 -0.64 2.67
C VAL A 303 -13.94 -0.10 3.79
N HIS A 304 -14.22 -0.92 4.82
CA HIS A 304 -14.97 -0.49 5.99
C HIS A 304 -14.31 0.73 6.66
N GLY A 305 -12.99 0.70 6.87
CA GLY A 305 -12.27 1.81 7.50
C GLY A 305 -12.39 3.12 6.70
N VAL A 306 -12.35 3.03 5.36
CA VAL A 306 -12.56 4.18 4.48
C VAL A 306 -14.01 4.66 4.49
N GLU A 307 -15.00 3.77 4.45
CA GLU A 307 -16.42 4.13 4.53
C GLU A 307 -16.74 4.87 5.83
N ARG A 308 -16.19 4.40 6.95
CA ARG A 308 -16.34 5.07 8.25
C ARG A 308 -15.67 6.45 8.26
N LEU A 309 -14.51 6.60 7.61
CA LEU A 309 -13.88 7.91 7.43
C LEU A 309 -14.77 8.83 6.56
N VAL A 310 -15.30 8.33 5.44
CA VAL A 310 -16.23 9.07 4.57
C VAL A 310 -17.46 9.55 5.34
N GLU A 311 -18.02 8.72 6.21
CA GLU A 311 -19.16 9.08 7.07
C GLU A 311 -18.81 10.22 8.03
N LEU A 312 -17.66 10.14 8.72
CA LEU A 312 -17.20 11.23 9.60
C LEU A 312 -17.01 12.56 8.88
N LEU A 313 -16.61 12.49 7.61
CA LEU A 313 -16.41 13.67 6.77
C LEU A 313 -17.73 14.25 6.26
N GLY A 314 -18.83 13.51 6.38
CA GLY A 314 -20.12 13.86 5.81
C GLY A 314 -20.12 13.76 4.28
N TRP A 315 -19.32 12.85 3.72
CA TRP A 315 -19.15 12.69 2.27
C TRP A 315 -19.86 11.45 1.71
N THR A 316 -20.70 10.79 2.51
CA THR A 316 -21.34 9.52 2.14
C THR A 316 -22.11 9.60 0.82
N GLU A 317 -22.96 10.62 0.63
CA GLU A 317 -23.75 10.76 -0.61
C GLU A 317 -22.87 11.08 -1.82
N GLU A 318 -21.92 12.01 -1.68
CA GLU A 318 -20.97 12.32 -2.77
C GLU A 318 -20.14 11.08 -3.17
N MET A 319 -19.77 10.26 -2.19
CA MET A 319 -19.02 9.04 -2.42
C MET A 319 -19.87 7.99 -3.15
N ARG A 320 -21.14 7.81 -2.75
CA ARG A 320 -22.07 6.92 -3.46
C ARG A 320 -22.30 7.39 -4.89
N ASP A 321 -22.54 8.67 -5.12
CA ASP A 321 -22.75 9.24 -6.45
C ASP A 321 -21.53 9.05 -7.36
N LEU A 322 -20.32 9.26 -6.82
CA LEU A 322 -19.08 9.03 -7.56
C LEU A 322 -18.92 7.55 -7.93
N VAL A 323 -19.09 6.63 -6.97
CA VAL A 323 -18.98 5.18 -7.22
C VAL A 323 -20.02 4.74 -8.25
N GLN A 324 -21.29 5.14 -8.09
CA GLN A 324 -22.38 4.80 -9.00
C GLN A 324 -22.08 5.27 -10.44
N ARG A 325 -21.65 6.53 -10.58
CA ARG A 325 -21.35 7.13 -11.88
C ARG A 325 -20.17 6.43 -12.56
N GLU A 326 -19.08 6.17 -11.85
CA GLU A 326 -17.89 5.60 -12.47
C GLU A 326 -18.06 4.09 -12.72
N THR A 327 -18.70 3.35 -11.83
CA THR A 327 -19.00 1.92 -12.08
C THR A 327 -20.00 1.72 -13.22
N GLY A 328 -20.98 2.62 -13.39
CA GLY A 328 -21.88 2.61 -14.55
C GLY A 328 -21.19 2.89 -15.89
N LYS A 329 -20.16 3.75 -15.91
CA LYS A 329 -19.34 3.98 -17.12
C LYS A 329 -18.50 2.77 -17.51
N VAL A 330 -17.97 2.04 -16.53
CA VAL A 330 -17.18 0.83 -16.83
C VAL A 330 -18.07 -0.28 -17.41
N GLN A 331 -19.34 -0.39 -16.98
CA GLN A 331 -20.29 -1.36 -17.55
C GLN A 331 -20.64 -1.06 -19.01
N THR A 332 -20.87 0.21 -19.36
CA THR A 332 -21.20 0.62 -20.74
C THR A 332 -20.00 0.48 -21.70
N ALA A 333 -18.77 0.74 -21.24
CA ALA A 333 -17.57 0.55 -22.05
C ALA A 333 -17.23 -0.93 -22.36
N GLU A 334 -17.66 -1.87 -21.51
CA GLU A 334 -17.54 -3.31 -21.74
C GLU A 334 -18.54 -3.83 -22.80
N GLU A 335 -19.68 -3.16 -22.97
CA GLU A 335 -20.70 -3.51 -23.98
C GLU A 335 -20.33 -3.01 -25.39
N ASP A 336 -19.62 -1.88 -25.48
CA ASP A 336 -19.18 -1.27 -26.74
C ASP A 336 -17.87 -1.86 -27.33
N HIS A 337 -17.22 -2.79 -26.64
CA HIS A 337 -16.15 -3.60 -27.24
C HIS A 337 -16.79 -4.79 -27.99
N PRO A 338 -16.80 -4.81 -29.34
CA PRO A 338 -17.32 -5.97 -30.04
C PRO A 338 -16.45 -7.17 -29.65
N ARG A 339 -17.09 -8.23 -29.14
CA ARG A 339 -16.48 -9.56 -29.05
C ARG A 339 -16.18 -10.02 -30.47
N GLY A 340 -15.03 -9.60 -30.98
CA GLY A 340 -14.59 -9.90 -32.33
C GLY A 340 -14.10 -11.33 -32.43
N CYS A 341 -14.97 -12.23 -32.86
CA CYS A 341 -14.60 -13.22 -33.86
C CYS A 341 -15.86 -13.55 -34.69
N PRO A 342 -16.02 -13.00 -35.91
CA PRO A 342 -16.98 -13.53 -36.85
C PRO A 342 -16.43 -14.88 -37.34
N SER A 343 -17.11 -15.96 -36.98
CA SER A 343 -16.93 -17.28 -37.57
C SER A 343 -17.34 -17.23 -39.05
N HIS A 344 -16.42 -16.86 -39.93
CA HIS A 344 -16.51 -17.15 -41.35
C HIS A 344 -15.16 -17.67 -41.84
N CYS A 345 -14.94 -18.96 -41.61
CA CYS A 345 -13.92 -19.72 -42.32
C CYS A 345 -14.49 -20.07 -43.70
N SER A 346 -14.25 -19.22 -44.69
CA SER A 346 -14.49 -19.56 -46.10
C SER A 346 -13.45 -20.59 -46.54
N ARG A 347 -13.93 -21.77 -46.91
CA ARG A 347 -13.19 -22.85 -47.56
C ARG A 347 -12.39 -22.28 -48.74
N LEU A 348 -11.09 -22.54 -48.75
CA LEU A 348 -10.29 -22.45 -49.96
C LEU A 348 -10.39 -23.80 -50.66
N ASP A 349 -11.21 -23.83 -51.73
CA ASP A 349 -11.16 -24.91 -52.72
C ASP A 349 -9.80 -24.86 -53.43
N GLY A 350 -9.08 -25.98 -53.42
CA GLY A 350 -7.84 -26.15 -54.20
C GLY A 350 -8.16 -26.36 -55.69
N PRO A 351 -7.24 -26.06 -56.61
CA PRO A 351 -7.47 -26.29 -58.02
C PRO A 351 -7.19 -27.76 -58.38
N ASP A 352 -8.14 -28.38 -59.06
CA ASP A 352 -7.92 -29.57 -59.90
C ASP A 352 -6.90 -29.23 -61.01
N LYS A 353 -5.77 -29.96 -61.03
CA LYS A 353 -5.18 -30.61 -62.21
C LYS A 353 -3.88 -31.35 -61.88
#